data_AF-A0A348WCU1-F1
#
_entry.id   AF-A0A348WCU1-F1
#
_cell.length_a   1.000
_cell.length_b   1.000
_cell.length_c   1.000
_cell.angle_alpha   90.00
_cell.angle_beta   90.00
_cell.angle_gamma   90.00
#
_symmetry.space_group_name_H-M   'P 1'
#
loop_
_entity.id
_entity.type
_entity.pdbx_description
1 polymer ?
#
loop_
_entity_poly.entity_id
_entity_poly.type
_entity_poly.pdbx_seq_one_letter_code
_entity_poly.pdbx_strand_id
1 'polypeptide(L)' 'MSQPLTTPAHPDAPEWITTPGLTGYDEAVSFMEDRAEAIARGEARECIWLVEHPPLYT' A
#
# COMPACT_ATOMS: atom_id res chain seq x y z
N MET A 1 26.20 15.07 5.31
CA MET A 1 26.31 13.80 4.56
C MET A 1 25.06 12.99 4.86
N SER A 2 24.07 13.04 3.97
CA SER A 2 22.82 12.30 4.11
C SER A 2 23.12 10.82 3.88
N GLN A 3 23.01 9.99 4.91
CA GLN A 3 23.08 8.54 4.73
C GLN A 3 21.83 8.09 3.95
N PRO A 4 21.94 7.20 2.95
CA PRO A 4 20.76 6.60 2.35
C PRO A 4 20.06 5.79 3.44
N LEU A 5 18.73 5.96 3.58
CA LEU A 5 17.89 5.11 4.43
C LEU A 5 17.92 3.68 3.86
N THR A 6 18.94 2.91 4.22
CA THR A 6 18.94 1.47 4.03
C THR A 6 18.07 0.92 5.15
N THR A 7 16.80 0.69 4.83
CA THR A 7 15.88 -0.06 5.69
C THR A 7 16.54 -1.41 6.00
N PRO A 8 16.79 -1.75 7.27
CA PRO A 8 17.19 -3.11 7.59
C PRO A 8 16.06 -4.02 7.09
N ALA A 9 16.39 -5.05 6.32
CA ALA A 9 15.44 -6.05 5.85
C ALA A 9 14.92 -6.83 7.07
N HIS A 10 13.97 -6.22 7.77
CA HIS A 10 13.28 -6.84 8.89
C HIS A 10 12.32 -7.86 8.29
N PRO A 11 12.35 -9.13 8.74
CA PRO A 11 11.50 -10.17 8.19
C PRO A 11 10.01 -9.80 8.26
N ASP A 12 9.63 -8.94 9.21
CA ASP A 12 8.27 -8.44 9.42
C ASP A 12 8.02 -7.02 8.84
N ALA A 13 8.92 -6.49 8.01
CA ALA A 13 8.70 -5.18 7.38
C ALA A 13 7.47 -5.18 6.47
N PRO A 14 6.70 -4.07 6.40
CA PRO A 14 5.58 -3.99 5.49
C PRO A 14 6.05 -4.02 4.02
N GLU A 15 5.24 -4.65 3.17
CA GLU A 15 5.44 -4.66 1.72
C GLU A 15 5.26 -3.25 1.15
N TRP A 16 6.11 -2.84 0.22
CA TRP A 16 5.98 -1.55 -0.47
C TRP A 16 5.41 -1.76 -1.88
N ILE A 17 4.24 -1.18 -2.13
CA ILE A 17 3.52 -1.28 -3.41
C ILE A 17 3.38 0.13 -3.99
N THR A 18 3.58 0.29 -5.29
CA THR A 18 3.36 1.55 -6.00
C THR A 18 2.61 1.26 -7.29
N THR A 19 1.45 1.89 -7.45
CA THR A 19 0.66 1.79 -8.68
C THR A 19 0.88 3.07 -9.51
N PRO A 20 1.38 2.97 -10.75
CA PRO A 20 1.53 4.14 -11.59
C PRO A 20 0.19 4.62 -12.12
N GLY A 21 0.00 5.94 -12.17
CA GLY A 21 -1.20 6.58 -12.72
C GLY A 21 -2.38 6.67 -11.75
N LEU A 22 -3.54 7.06 -12.28
CA LEU A 22 -4.73 7.32 -11.49
C LEU A 22 -5.48 6.00 -11.18
N THR A 23 -5.73 5.77 -9.89
CA THR A 23 -6.50 4.66 -9.32
C THR A 23 -7.88 5.17 -8.93
N GLY A 24 -8.94 4.49 -9.34
CA GLY A 24 -10.31 4.85 -8.92
C GLY A 24 -10.45 4.79 -7.40
N TYR A 25 -11.23 5.70 -6.81
CA TYR A 25 -11.42 5.68 -5.34
C TYR A 25 -12.05 4.38 -4.86
N ASP A 26 -13.13 3.94 -5.51
CA ASP A 26 -13.82 2.69 -5.16
C ASP A 26 -12.94 1.45 -5.38
N GLU A 27 -12.11 1.45 -6.42
CA GLU A 27 -11.11 0.39 -6.67
C GLU A 27 -10.08 0.33 -5.55
N ALA A 28 -9.57 1.48 -5.11
CA ALA A 28 -8.61 1.53 -4.01
C ALA A 28 -9.22 1.09 -2.68
N VAL A 29 -10.47 1.47 -2.41
CA VAL A 29 -11.20 1.01 -1.22
C VAL A 29 -11.35 -0.51 -1.24
N SER A 30 -11.80 -1.09 -2.36
CA SER A 30 -11.93 -2.55 -2.51
C SER A 30 -10.60 -3.25 -2.25
N PHE A 31 -9.50 -2.75 -2.81
CA PHE A 31 -8.16 -3.32 -2.56
C PHE A 31 -7.76 -3.23 -1.08
N MET A 32 -8.02 -2.09 -0.43
CA MET A 32 -7.70 -1.90 0.99
C MET A 32 -8.50 -2.86 1.88
N GLU A 33 -9.79 -3.06 1.60
CA GLU A 33 -10.65 -3.99 2.32
C GLU A 33 -10.18 -5.43 2.16
N ASP A 34 -9.94 -5.88 0.93
CA ASP A 34 -9.44 -7.22 0.64
C ASP A 34 -8.09 -7.48 1.32
N ARG A 35 -7.19 -6.50 1.29
CA ARG A 35 -5.87 -6.60 1.93
C ARG A 35 -6.00 -6.66 3.45
N ALA A 36 -6.85 -5.82 4.05
CA ALA A 36 -7.07 -5.81 5.49
C ALA A 36 -7.65 -7.14 5.97
N GLU A 37 -8.60 -7.71 5.22
CA GLU A 37 -9.19 -9.01 5.55
C GLU A 37 -8.15 -10.13 5.48
N ALA A 38 -7.32 -10.16 4.43
CA ALA A 38 -6.25 -11.14 4.29
C ALA A 38 -5.19 -11.01 5.40
N ILE A 39 -4.86 -9.79 5.84
CA ILE A 39 -3.96 -9.57 6.98
C ILE A 39 -4.59 -10.10 8.27
N ALA A 40 -5.88 -9.82 8.51
CA ALA A 40 -6.58 -10.30 9.69
C ALA A 40 -6.65 -11.84 9.77
N ARG A 41 -6.71 -12.52 8.62
CA ARG A 41 -6.62 -13.99 8.53
C ARG A 41 -5.19 -14.55 8.59
N GLY A 42 -4.18 -13.69 8.57
CA GLY A 42 -2.76 -14.09 8.53
C GLY A 42 -2.32 -14.62 7.15
N GLU A 43 -3.08 -14.32 6.10
CA GLU A 43 -2.84 -14.78 4.72
C GLU A 43 -2.03 -13.77 3.90
N ALA A 44 -1.97 -12.52 4.34
CA ALA A 44 -1.18 -11.46 3.72
C ALA A 44 -0.37 -10.68 4.77
N ARG A 45 0.70 -10.04 4.31
CA ARG A 45 1.53 -9.14 5.12
C ARG A 45 0.95 -7.73 5.14
N GLU A 46 1.33 -6.94 6.14
CA GLU A 46 1.12 -5.49 6.08
C GLU A 46 1.76 -4.89 4.83
N CYS A 47 1.20 -3.81 4.31
CA CYS A 47 1.77 -3.09 3.18
C CYS A 47 1.59 -1.57 3.29
N ILE A 48 2.51 -0.85 2.67
CA ILE A 48 2.41 0.56 2.35
C ILE A 48 2.16 0.65 0.84
N TRP A 49 1.00 1.17 0.46
CA TRP A 49 0.58 1.29 -0.93
C TRP A 49 0.50 2.76 -1.34
N LEU A 50 1.24 3.14 -2.39
CA LEU A 50 1.24 4.48 -2.96
C LEU A 50 0.39 4.53 -4.24
N VAL A 51 -0.59 5.41 -4.27
CA VAL A 51 -1.54 5.61 -5.37
C VAL A 51 -1.87 7.09 -5.56
N GLU A 52 -2.37 7.43 -6.76
CA GLU A 52 -2.93 8.73 -7.09
C GLU A 52 -4.40 8.56 -7.47
N HIS A 53 -5.29 9.49 -7.11
CA HIS A 53 -6.72 9.40 -7.45
C HIS A 53 -7.14 10.44 -8.49
N PRO A 54 -8.10 10.12 -9.38
CA PRO A 54 -8.77 11.15 -10.16
C PRO A 54 -9.53 12.13 -9.23
N PRO A 55 -9.82 13.37 -9.67
CA PRO A 55 -10.64 14.31 -8.89
C PRO A 55 -12.02 13.73 -8.56
N LEU A 56 -12.42 13.77 -7.29
CA LEU A 56 -13.68 13.17 -6.81
C LEU A 56 -14.83 14.18 -6.63
N TYR A 57 -14.50 15.44 -6.39
CA TYR A 57 -15.46 16.51 -6.24
C TYR A 57 -15.05 17.67 -7.14
N THR A 58 -16.05 18.29 -7.79
CA THR A 58 -15.92 19.52 -8.56
C THR A 58 -16.52 20.69 -7.81
#